data_AF-A0A852ULZ7-F1
#
_entry.id   AF-A0A852ULZ7-F1
#
_cell.length_a   1.000
_cell.length_b   1.000
_cell.length_c   1.000
_cell.angle_alpha   90.00
_cell.angle_beta   90.00
_cell.angle_gamma   90.00
#
_symmetry.space_group_name_H-M   'P 1'
#
loop_
_entity.id
_entity.type
_entity.pdbx_description
1 polymer ?
#
loop_
_entity_poly.entity_id
_entity_poly.type
_entity_poly.pdbx_seq_one_letter_code
_entity_poly.pdbx_strand_id
1 'polypeptide(L)' 'MSLPNFPCQTLGGKVFWETVTRSKGWKIQRNVITQHYRILDSLNIRHAWSLDEEQMQNVFQLYTQQRLIE' A
#
# COMPACT_ATOMS: atom_id res chain seq x y z
N MET A 1 10.74 -1.67 8.41
CA MET A 1 10.80 -3.08 8.87
C MET A 1 9.67 -3.80 8.16
N SER A 2 9.93 -4.80 7.29
CA SER A 2 8.87 -5.52 6.59
C SER A 2 8.17 -6.45 7.56
N LEU A 3 7.05 -5.99 8.10
CA LEU A 3 6.22 -6.77 9.01
C LEU A 3 5.58 -7.92 8.22
N PRO A 4 5.30 -9.06 8.87
CA PRO A 4 4.77 -10.24 8.20
C PRO A 4 3.52 -9.87 7.40
N ASN A 5 3.54 -10.16 6.10
CA ASN A 5 2.47 -9.82 5.19
C ASN A 5 1.88 -11.10 4.61
N PHE A 6 0.88 -11.64 5.30
CA PHE A 6 0.02 -12.68 4.71
C PHE A 6 -0.96 -12.01 3.73
N PRO A 7 -1.04 -12.47 2.47
CA PRO A 7 -1.98 -11.93 1.50
C PRO A 7 -3.40 -12.35 1.89
N CYS A 8 -4.11 -11.47 2.59
CA CYS A 8 -5.53 -11.61 2.88
C CYS A 8 -6.31 -10.51 2.15
N GLN A 9 -7.49 -10.87 1.63
CA GLN A 9 -8.43 -9.86 1.14
C GLN A 9 -8.82 -8.98 2.32
N THR A 10 -8.67 -7.66 2.15
CA THR A 10 -9.13 -6.73 3.18
C THR A 10 -10.66 -6.75 3.20
N LEU A 11 -11.25 -7.20 4.31
CA LEU A 11 -12.68 -7.07 4.55
C LEU A 11 -12.99 -5.59 4.81
N GLY A 12 -13.21 -4.83 3.73
CA GLY A 12 -13.94 -3.56 3.71
C GLY A 12 -13.72 -2.62 4.91
N GLY A 13 -12.61 -1.87 4.89
CA GLY A 13 -12.39 -0.73 5.77
C GLY A 13 -12.34 0.56 4.95
N LYS A 14 -13.40 0.99 4.27
CA LYS A 14 -13.34 2.29 3.53
C LYS A 14 -13.42 3.51 4.46
N VAL A 15 -13.90 3.34 5.70
CA VAL A 15 -14.17 4.45 6.63
C VAL A 15 -12.90 4.98 7.29
N PHE A 16 -11.93 4.11 7.59
CA PHE A 16 -10.72 4.47 8.36
C PHE A 16 -9.44 4.53 7.53
N TRP A 17 -9.56 4.55 6.20
CA TRP A 17 -8.42 4.47 5.30
C TRP A 17 -8.46 5.58 4.26
N GLU A 18 -7.56 6.52 4.43
CA GLU A 18 -7.34 7.61 3.49
C GLU A 18 -6.38 7.16 2.40
N THR A 19 -6.64 7.53 1.14
CA THR A 19 -5.71 7.22 0.05
C THR A 19 -4.68 8.35 -0.06
N VAL A 20 -3.42 8.00 0.12
CA VAL A 20 -2.29 8.95 0.02
C VAL A 20 -1.85 9.13 -1.43
N THR A 21 -1.69 8.02 -2.16
CA THR A 21 -1.32 8.03 -3.58
C THR A 21 -1.88 6.82 -4.31
N ARG A 22 -2.07 6.94 -5.63
CA ARG A 22 -2.49 5.86 -6.53
C ARG A 22 -1.73 5.94 -7.85
N SER A 23 -1.36 4.78 -8.39
CA SER A 23 -0.69 4.68 -9.69
C SER A 23 -0.84 3.27 -10.25
N LYS A 24 -1.18 3.15 -11.54
CA LYS A 24 -1.29 1.86 -12.26
C LYS A 24 -2.07 0.77 -11.51
N GLY A 25 -3.17 1.14 -10.85
CA GLY A 25 -4.00 0.23 -10.05
C GLY A 25 -3.51 -0.03 -8.62
N TRP A 26 -2.29 0.34 -8.29
CA TRP A 26 -1.76 0.32 -6.93
C TRP A 26 -2.19 1.55 -6.13
N LYS A 27 -2.27 1.42 -4.81
CA LYS A 27 -2.53 2.54 -3.90
C LYS A 27 -1.80 2.40 -2.57
N ILE A 28 -1.30 3.52 -2.06
CA ILE A 28 -0.95 3.67 -0.64
C ILE A 28 -2.19 4.16 0.09
N GLN A 29 -2.50 3.53 1.22
CA GLN A 29 -3.52 4.01 2.14
C GLN A 29 -2.94 4.22 3.53
N ARG A 30 -3.35 5.30 4.19
CA ARG A 30 -3.05 5.60 5.58
C ARG A 30 -4.25 5.28 6.45
N ASN A 31 -4.04 4.58 7.55
CA ASN A 31 -5.06 4.37 8.56
C ASN A 31 -5.23 5.65 9.38
N VAL A 32 -6.43 6.22 9.43
CA VAL A 32 -6.68 7.51 10.11
C VAL A 32 -6.51 7.42 11.63
N ILE A 33 -6.74 6.24 12.22
CA ILE A 33 -6.67 6.03 13.69
C ILE A 33 -5.22 5.77 14.13
N THR A 34 -4.56 4.83 13.45
CA THR A 34 -3.25 4.31 13.87
C THR A 34 -2.08 4.88 13.06
N GLN A 35 -2.37 5.73 12.07
CA GLN A 35 -1.40 6.45 11.24
C GLN A 35 -0.40 5.57 10.46
N HIS A 36 -0.60 4.24 10.41
CA HIS A 36 0.22 3.37 9.58
C HIS A 36 -0.25 3.36 8.13
N TYR A 37 0.67 2.97 7.25
CA TYR A 37 0.50 2.92 5.82
C TYR A 37 0.41 1.47 5.34
N ARG A 38 -0.34 1.24 4.28
CA ARG A 38 -0.37 -0.03 3.53
C ARG A 38 -0.34 0.22 2.02
N ILE A 39 0.29 -0.68 1.29
CA ILE A 39 0.19 -0.76 -0.18
C ILE A 39 -0.80 -1.85 -0.55
N LEU A 40 -1.73 -1.50 -1.43
CA LEU A 40 -2.68 -2.41 -2.05
C LEU A 40 -2.49 -2.40 -3.57
N ASP A 41 -2.67 -3.55 -4.19
CA ASP A 41 -2.76 -3.68 -5.65
C ASP A 41 -4.18 -3.37 -6.17
N SER A 42 -4.38 -3.55 -7.47
CA SER A 42 -5.67 -3.36 -8.15
C SER A 42 -6.76 -4.31 -7.66
N LEU A 43 -6.39 -5.46 -7.09
CA LEU A 43 -7.28 -6.47 -6.52
C LEU A 43 -7.54 -6.24 -5.03
N ASN A 44 -7.02 -5.15 -4.45
CA ASN A 44 -7.09 -4.83 -3.02
C ASN A 44 -6.38 -5.84 -2.11
N ILE A 45 -5.37 -6.55 -2.65
CA ILE A 45 -4.48 -7.41 -1.86
C ILE A 45 -3.38 -6.55 -1.27
N ARG A 46 -3.09 -6.73 0.03
CA ARG A 46 -2.02 -5.99 0.71
C ARG A 46 -0.67 -6.61 0.37
N HIS A 47 0.25 -5.79 -0.15
CA HIS A 47 1.62 -6.22 -0.50
C HIS A 47 2.68 -5.71 0.47
N ALA A 48 2.41 -4.61 1.17
CA ALA A 48 3.29 -4.09 2.21
C ALA A 48 2.53 -3.22 3.21
N TRP A 49 3.10 -3.03 4.40
CA TRP A 49 2.67 -2.04 5.38
C TRP A 49 3.83 -1.59 6.26
N SER A 50 3.79 -0.34 6.72
CA SER A 50 4.78 0.25 7.62
C SER A 50 4.20 1.46 8.34
N LEU A 51 4.84 1.89 9.43
CA LEU A 51 4.57 3.17 10.09
C LEU A 51 5.29 4.34 9.40
N ASP A 52 6.29 4.04 8.58
CA ASP A 52 7.13 5.01 7.90
C ASP A 52 6.58 5.29 6.49
N GLU A 53 6.18 6.53 6.24
CA GLU A 53 5.65 6.96 4.96
C GLU A 53 6.71 6.92 3.85
N GLU A 54 7.92 7.39 4.12
CA GLU A 54 9.00 7.47 3.14
C GLU A 54 9.39 6.06 2.67
N GLN A 55 9.52 5.12 3.61
CA GLN A 55 9.72 3.71 3.29
C GLN A 55 8.61 3.17 2.36
N MET A 56 7.36 3.54 2.62
CA MET A 56 6.23 3.06 1.83
C MET A 56 6.15 3.71 0.45
N GLN A 57 6.52 4.99 0.32
CA GLN A 57 6.65 5.64 -0.99
C GLN A 57 7.74 4.95 -1.83
N ASN A 58 8.90 4.64 -1.25
CA ASN A 58 9.98 3.94 -1.93
C ASN A 58 9.53 2.55 -2.43
N VAL A 59 8.88 1.77 -1.58
CA VAL A 59 8.35 0.44 -1.96
C VAL A 59 7.25 0.57 -3.02
N PHE A 60 6.39 1.58 -2.92
CA PHE A 60 5.35 1.84 -3.91
C PHE A 60 5.91 2.19 -5.29
N GLN A 61 7.01 2.94 -5.35
CA GLN A 61 7.72 3.18 -6.61
C GLN A 61 8.20 1.86 -7.23
N LEU A 62 8.77 0.94 -6.44
CA LEU A 62 9.18 -0.37 -6.96
C LEU A 62 8.03 -1.15 -7.59
N TYR A 63 6.86 -1.17 -6.96
CA TYR A 63 5.67 -1.85 -7.50
C TYR A 63 5.07 -1.16 -8.74
N THR A 64 5.20 0.16 -8.86
CA THR A 64 4.58 0.94 -9.94
C THR A 64 5.52 1.21 -11.12
N GLN A 65 6.84 1.13 -10.90
CA GLN A 65 7.88 1.31 -11.93
C GLN A 65 8.27 0.02 -12.65
N GLN A 66 7.68 -1.13 -12.31
CA GLN A 66 8.00 -2.45 -12.89
C GLN A 66 7.65 -2.65 -14.39
N ARG A 67 7.59 -1.56 -15.17
CA ARG A 67 7.44 -1.55 -16.64
C ARG A 67 8.25 -0.41 -17.25
N LEU A 68 9.57 -0.53 -17.20
CA LEU A 68 10.53 0.27 -17.99
C LEU A 68 11.71 -0.62 -18.44
N ILE A 69 11.40 -1.80 -18.95
CA ILE A 69 12.28 -2.54 -19.85
C ILE A 69 11.36 -3.11 -20.93
N GLU A 70 11.10 -2.31 -21.96
CA GLU A 70 10.74 -2.77 -23.30
C GLU A 70 11.99 -2.67 -24.17
#